data_AF-A0A090VJR0-F1
#
_entry.id   AF-A0A090VJR0-F1
#
_cell.length_a   1.000
_cell.length_b   1.000
_cell.length_c   1.000
_cell.angle_alpha   90.00
_cell.angle_beta   90.00
_cell.angle_gamma   90.00
#
_symmetry.space_group_name_H-M   'P 1'
#
loop_
_entity.id
_entity.type
_entity.pdbx_description
1 polymer ?
#
loop_
_entity_poly.entity_id
_entity_poly.type
_entity_poly.pdbx_seq_one_letter_code
_entity_poly.pdbx_strand_id
1 'polypeptide(L)'
;MSWRGFKGGLEAAAQGHDVIMTPVSHSYFDYYQGPPEQEPAGGGGFTPLNKVYEFDPVVETMTEAEAKHVLGGQANLWAEFVPTTSHSQYMIFPRLTALAETVWSAKDLRDWDDFSRRLPAAFERYEYLDINYSKSSFIVTSKMETSVENKTVSLVLKNEYTVSDIRYALNDEPLNSDSKHYTEPIILSKTTAVKAGLFKDDVLVGNVFKDTVKFHNAVAHKTTYQTEYHKRYQGVGAYNLVNTLRGTKNFRDGRWQGWLNSAAEITIDLEKETPINKVTIGSMENQKNGIYYPTLIQVFTSKDGETFKETASFKRPYADSSEPELKDFVLECRAVSARFVKVKVSTSKNEKNANEGWLFIDEILID
;
A
#
# COMPACT_ATOMS: atom_id res chain seq x y z
N MET A 1 11.44 -19.81 -22.31
CA MET A 1 10.63 -18.67 -21.81
C MET A 1 10.95 -18.44 -20.33
N SER A 2 11.42 -17.25 -19.95
CA SER A 2 11.84 -16.95 -18.57
C SER A 2 10.80 -16.11 -17.83
N TRP A 3 10.01 -16.76 -16.96
CA TRP A 3 8.95 -16.10 -16.22
C TRP A 3 9.27 -15.84 -14.74
N ARG A 4 10.07 -16.68 -14.08
CA ARG A 4 10.53 -16.51 -12.68
C ARG A 4 11.70 -15.51 -12.59
N GLY A 5 11.49 -14.29 -13.08
CA GLY A 5 12.52 -13.28 -13.27
C GLY A 5 13.43 -13.57 -14.47
N PHE A 6 14.60 -12.91 -14.52
CA PHE A 6 15.54 -12.97 -15.64
C PHE A 6 16.54 -14.13 -15.56
N LYS A 7 16.74 -14.69 -14.35
CA LYS A 7 17.79 -15.69 -14.09
C LYS A 7 17.74 -16.89 -15.02
N GLY A 8 16.56 -17.49 -15.21
CA GLY A 8 16.43 -18.67 -16.08
C GLY A 8 16.72 -18.37 -17.55
N GLY A 9 16.39 -17.16 -18.01
CA GLY A 9 16.73 -16.70 -19.36
C GLY A 9 18.22 -16.48 -19.54
N LEU A 10 18.89 -15.88 -18.54
CA LEU A 10 20.34 -15.71 -18.54
C LEU A 10 21.07 -17.07 -18.61
N GLU A 11 20.68 -18.02 -17.77
CA GLU A 11 21.28 -19.36 -17.75
C GLU A 11 21.09 -20.13 -19.06
N ALA A 12 19.94 -19.96 -19.72
CA ALA A 12 19.65 -20.59 -21.02
C ALA A 12 20.44 -19.94 -22.16
N ALA A 13 20.51 -18.60 -22.21
CA ALA A 13 21.28 -17.88 -23.20
C ALA A 13 22.79 -18.18 -23.12
N ALA A 14 23.33 -18.29 -21.89
CA ALA A 14 24.72 -18.70 -21.66
C ALA A 14 25.04 -20.12 -22.17
N GLN A 15 24.02 -20.98 -22.28
CA GLN A 15 24.12 -22.32 -22.84
C GLN A 15 23.87 -22.35 -24.36
N GLY A 16 23.67 -21.20 -25.00
CA GLY A 16 23.41 -21.08 -26.44
C GLY A 16 21.98 -21.42 -26.85
N HIS A 17 21.03 -21.41 -25.91
CA HIS A 17 19.61 -21.62 -26.21
C HIS A 17 18.88 -20.31 -26.40
N ASP A 18 17.96 -20.29 -27.37
CA ASP A 18 17.09 -19.14 -27.61
C ASP A 18 16.07 -18.92 -26.48
N VAL A 19 15.83 -17.65 -26.16
CA VAL A 19 15.02 -17.23 -25.01
C VAL A 19 13.99 -16.18 -25.41
N ILE A 20 12.78 -16.35 -24.89
CA ILE A 20 11.76 -15.30 -24.80
C ILE A 20 11.64 -14.88 -23.34
N MET A 21 11.81 -13.59 -23.04
CA MET A 21 11.75 -13.04 -21.69
C MET A 21 10.30 -12.66 -21.34
N THR A 22 9.77 -13.20 -20.24
CA THR A 22 8.41 -12.91 -19.75
C THR A 22 8.36 -12.75 -18.22
N PRO A 23 9.31 -12.02 -17.60
CA PRO A 23 9.47 -12.03 -16.16
C PRO A 23 8.23 -11.47 -15.45
N VAL A 24 7.83 -12.11 -14.36
CA VAL A 24 6.73 -11.69 -13.47
C VAL A 24 6.79 -10.20 -13.11
N SER A 25 8.00 -9.64 -12.96
CA SER A 25 8.18 -8.24 -12.58
C SER A 25 7.70 -7.21 -13.61
N HIS A 26 7.61 -7.56 -14.90
CA HIS A 26 7.28 -6.61 -15.99
C HIS A 26 6.17 -7.11 -16.92
N SER A 27 5.97 -8.42 -17.01
CA SER A 27 5.22 -9.03 -18.10
C SER A 27 4.00 -9.84 -17.64
N TYR A 28 3.59 -9.73 -16.37
CA TYR A 28 2.40 -10.41 -15.85
C TYR A 28 1.26 -9.41 -15.74
N PHE A 29 0.39 -9.42 -16.74
CA PHE A 29 -0.71 -8.45 -16.87
C PHE A 29 -1.95 -8.87 -16.08
N ASP A 30 -1.98 -10.03 -15.46
CA ASP A 30 -2.97 -10.38 -14.44
C ASP A 30 -2.74 -9.65 -13.11
N TYR A 31 -1.56 -9.04 -12.91
CA TYR A 31 -1.24 -8.27 -11.72
C TYR A 31 -1.87 -6.87 -11.74
N TYR A 32 -2.13 -6.32 -10.55
CA TYR A 32 -2.66 -4.97 -10.38
C TYR A 32 -1.77 -3.93 -11.09
N GLN A 33 -2.42 -2.96 -11.72
CA GLN A 33 -1.77 -1.83 -12.41
C GLN A 33 -2.09 -0.47 -11.77
N GLY A 34 -2.84 -0.49 -10.68
CA GLY A 34 -3.14 0.62 -9.79
C GLY A 34 -3.28 0.13 -8.35
N PRO A 35 -3.62 1.00 -7.40
CA PRO A 35 -3.90 0.59 -6.02
C PRO A 35 -5.05 -0.43 -5.97
N PRO A 36 -4.87 -1.62 -5.34
CA PRO A 36 -5.85 -2.72 -5.41
C PRO A 36 -7.28 -2.35 -4.99
N GLU A 37 -7.44 -1.38 -4.09
CA GLU A 37 -8.75 -0.88 -3.64
C GLU A 37 -9.50 -0.04 -4.69
N GLN A 38 -8.82 0.39 -5.75
CA GLN A 38 -9.37 1.13 -6.89
C GLN A 38 -9.39 0.28 -8.18
N GLU A 39 -8.95 -0.97 -8.12
CA GLU A 39 -8.83 -1.87 -9.26
C GLU A 39 -9.86 -3.01 -9.21
N PRO A 40 -10.27 -3.55 -10.38
CA PRO A 40 -10.89 -4.87 -10.46
C PRO A 40 -9.99 -5.96 -9.85
N ALA A 41 -10.58 -7.09 -9.47
CA ALA A 41 -9.83 -8.22 -8.89
C ALA A 41 -8.68 -8.69 -9.82
N GLY A 42 -7.47 -8.78 -9.28
CA GLY A 42 -6.29 -9.24 -10.02
C GLY A 42 -5.51 -10.34 -9.29
N GLY A 43 -4.51 -10.92 -9.96
CA GLY A 43 -3.62 -11.98 -9.47
C GLY A 43 -2.68 -11.56 -8.33
N GLY A 44 -2.89 -10.37 -7.74
CA GLY A 44 -1.97 -9.75 -6.79
C GLY A 44 -0.91 -8.92 -7.51
N GLY A 45 0.28 -8.83 -6.92
CA GLY A 45 1.42 -8.10 -7.47
C GLY A 45 1.15 -6.61 -7.75
N PHE A 46 2.09 -5.96 -8.42
CA PHE A 46 1.94 -4.58 -8.88
C PHE A 46 2.86 -4.34 -10.09
N THR A 47 2.26 -4.21 -11.27
CA THR A 47 2.95 -4.01 -12.56
C THR A 47 2.30 -2.83 -13.28
N PRO A 48 2.58 -1.59 -12.83
CA PRO A 48 2.08 -0.36 -13.44
C PRO A 48 2.67 -0.11 -14.84
N LEU A 49 2.13 0.85 -15.59
CA LEU A 49 2.49 1.09 -16.99
C LEU A 49 3.97 1.46 -17.16
N ASN A 50 4.50 2.35 -16.32
CA ASN A 50 5.90 2.74 -16.30
C ASN A 50 6.81 1.53 -16.03
N LYS A 51 6.38 0.63 -15.15
CA LYS A 51 7.15 -0.59 -14.87
C LYS A 51 7.24 -1.50 -16.08
N VAL A 52 6.18 -1.62 -16.86
CA VAL A 52 6.24 -2.35 -18.14
C VAL A 52 7.17 -1.64 -19.11
N TYR A 53 7.14 -0.31 -19.17
CA TYR A 53 8.01 0.48 -20.04
C TYR A 53 9.49 0.41 -19.67
N GLU A 54 9.85 0.07 -18.43
CA GLU A 54 11.24 -0.20 -18.02
C GLU A 54 11.77 -1.54 -18.55
N PHE A 55 10.91 -2.41 -19.10
CA PHE A 55 11.31 -3.74 -19.51
C PHE A 55 12.39 -3.71 -20.60
N ASP A 56 13.44 -4.49 -20.38
CA ASP A 56 14.47 -4.76 -21.38
C ASP A 56 14.74 -6.27 -21.40
N PRO A 57 14.45 -6.96 -22.51
CA PRO A 57 14.73 -8.39 -22.61
C PRO A 57 16.24 -8.70 -22.65
N VAL A 58 17.08 -7.73 -23.04
CA VAL A 58 18.55 -7.83 -23.08
C VAL A 58 19.14 -7.04 -21.91
N VAL A 59 19.43 -7.72 -20.81
CA VAL A 59 19.96 -7.07 -19.60
C VAL A 59 21.48 -6.83 -19.70
N GLU A 60 21.97 -5.77 -19.05
CA GLU A 60 23.35 -5.27 -19.17
C GLU A 60 24.44 -6.30 -18.81
N THR A 61 24.09 -7.32 -18.01
CA THR A 61 25.02 -8.38 -17.62
C THR A 61 25.28 -9.42 -18.72
N MET A 62 24.55 -9.38 -19.83
CA MET A 62 24.75 -10.30 -20.96
C MET A 62 25.93 -9.88 -21.82
N THR A 63 26.70 -10.87 -22.28
CA THR A 63 27.63 -10.72 -23.39
C THR A 63 26.89 -10.53 -24.71
N GLU A 64 27.58 -10.02 -25.74
CA GLU A 64 27.00 -9.90 -27.09
C GLU A 64 26.55 -11.24 -27.67
N ALA A 65 27.23 -12.35 -27.32
CA ALA A 65 26.85 -13.68 -27.77
C ALA A 65 25.55 -14.16 -27.11
N GLU A 66 25.40 -13.95 -25.80
CA GLU A 66 24.18 -14.28 -25.06
C GLU A 66 23.00 -13.41 -25.51
N ALA A 67 23.23 -12.12 -25.75
CA ALA A 67 22.21 -11.19 -26.23
C ALA A 67 21.58 -11.64 -27.57
N LYS A 68 22.35 -12.28 -28.46
CA LYS A 68 21.85 -12.80 -29.74
C LYS A 68 20.85 -13.95 -29.60
N HIS A 69 20.85 -14.64 -28.46
CA HIS A 69 19.88 -15.69 -28.16
C HIS A 69 18.57 -15.15 -27.57
N VAL A 70 18.49 -13.85 -27.25
CA VAL A 70 17.25 -13.24 -26.79
C VAL A 70 16.39 -12.89 -28.01
N LEU A 71 15.35 -13.69 -28.26
CA LEU A 71 14.44 -13.49 -29.39
C LEU A 71 13.41 -12.37 -29.16
N GLY A 72 13.24 -11.92 -27.92
CA GLY A 72 12.34 -10.83 -27.56
C GLY A 72 11.64 -11.05 -26.22
N GLY A 73 10.50 -10.38 -26.03
CA GLY A 73 9.67 -10.53 -24.85
C GLY A 73 8.18 -10.62 -25.15
N GLN A 74 7.42 -11.08 -24.15
CA GLN A 74 5.98 -11.32 -24.25
C GLN A 74 5.31 -11.00 -22.92
N ALA A 75 4.10 -10.42 -22.95
CA ALA A 75 3.22 -10.32 -21.79
C ALA A 75 2.32 -11.55 -21.68
N ASN A 76 2.12 -12.00 -20.44
CA ASN A 76 1.23 -13.09 -20.08
C ASN A 76 0.01 -12.50 -19.36
N LEU A 77 -1.19 -12.98 -19.71
CA LEU A 77 -2.40 -12.72 -18.94
C LEU A 77 -2.97 -14.05 -18.48
N TRP A 78 -2.84 -14.33 -17.19
CA TRP A 78 -3.53 -15.43 -16.53
C TRP A 78 -4.95 -15.01 -16.16
N ALA A 79 -5.90 -15.94 -16.19
CA ALA A 79 -7.34 -15.61 -16.21
C ALA A 79 -8.11 -16.06 -14.96
N GLU A 80 -7.42 -16.42 -13.87
CA GLU A 80 -8.04 -16.89 -12.62
C GLU A 80 -9.05 -15.87 -12.05
N PHE A 81 -8.77 -14.58 -12.21
CA PHE A 81 -9.61 -13.46 -11.73
C PHE A 81 -10.21 -12.63 -12.86
N VAL A 82 -10.05 -13.05 -14.13
CA VAL A 82 -10.43 -12.28 -15.33
C VAL A 82 -11.57 -12.98 -16.09
N PRO A 83 -12.82 -12.90 -15.60
CA PRO A 83 -13.93 -13.72 -16.13
C PRO A 83 -14.53 -13.22 -17.45
N THR A 84 -14.17 -12.02 -17.91
CA THR A 84 -14.79 -11.40 -19.10
C THR A 84 -13.76 -10.80 -20.05
N THR A 85 -14.11 -10.69 -21.33
CA THR A 85 -13.29 -10.01 -22.35
C THR A 85 -13.07 -8.54 -22.03
N SER A 86 -14.08 -7.84 -21.50
CA SER A 86 -13.92 -6.44 -21.09
C SER A 86 -12.89 -6.31 -19.96
N HIS A 87 -12.86 -7.26 -19.01
CA HIS A 87 -11.83 -7.28 -17.97
C HIS A 87 -10.45 -7.62 -18.55
N SER A 88 -10.33 -8.57 -19.48
CA SER A 88 -9.03 -8.85 -20.10
C SER A 88 -8.48 -7.65 -20.88
N GLN A 89 -9.33 -6.93 -21.61
CA GLN A 89 -8.97 -5.67 -22.27
C GLN A 89 -8.47 -4.62 -21.26
N TYR A 90 -9.18 -4.44 -20.14
CA TYR A 90 -8.75 -3.56 -19.04
C TYR A 90 -7.36 -3.92 -18.49
N MET A 91 -7.10 -5.21 -18.30
CA MET A 91 -5.81 -5.69 -17.79
C MET A 91 -4.68 -5.52 -18.83
N ILE A 92 -4.98 -5.65 -20.11
CA ILE A 92 -3.98 -5.61 -21.19
C ILE A 92 -3.63 -4.17 -21.58
N PHE A 93 -4.61 -3.28 -21.73
CA PHE A 93 -4.41 -1.93 -22.25
C PHE A 93 -4.43 -0.90 -21.12
N PRO A 94 -3.49 0.06 -21.09
CA PRO A 94 -2.48 0.36 -22.13
C PRO A 94 -1.13 -0.34 -21.98
N ARG A 95 -0.96 -1.26 -21.02
CA ARG A 95 0.34 -1.91 -20.75
C ARG A 95 0.94 -2.62 -21.97
N LEU A 96 0.10 -3.17 -22.84
CA LEU A 96 0.56 -3.78 -24.10
C LEU A 96 1.23 -2.77 -25.05
N THR A 97 0.83 -1.49 -25.03
CA THR A 97 1.49 -0.43 -25.80
C THR A 97 2.91 -0.18 -25.31
N ALA A 98 3.09 -0.14 -23.99
CA ALA A 98 4.42 0.01 -23.40
C ALA A 98 5.29 -1.19 -23.76
N LEU A 99 4.78 -2.41 -23.59
CA LEU A 99 5.52 -3.62 -23.97
C LEU A 99 5.90 -3.61 -25.45
N ALA A 100 4.97 -3.27 -26.34
CA ALA A 100 5.21 -3.21 -27.77
C ALA A 100 6.37 -2.26 -28.10
N GLU A 101 6.41 -1.06 -27.49
CA GLU A 101 7.53 -0.14 -27.67
C GLU A 101 8.85 -0.71 -27.11
N THR A 102 8.82 -1.38 -25.95
CA THR A 102 10.03 -1.95 -25.34
C THR A 102 10.69 -3.05 -26.16
N VAL A 103 9.92 -3.80 -26.97
CA VAL A 103 10.43 -4.92 -27.78
C VAL A 103 10.58 -4.59 -29.26
N TRP A 104 10.06 -3.44 -29.71
CA TRP A 104 10.12 -3.01 -31.11
C TRP A 104 11.10 -1.86 -31.36
N SER A 105 11.06 -0.82 -30.51
CA SER A 105 11.87 0.38 -30.68
C SER A 105 13.31 0.13 -30.20
N ALA A 106 14.27 0.78 -30.87
CA ALA A 106 15.65 0.76 -30.43
C ALA A 106 15.77 1.38 -29.01
N LYS A 107 16.62 0.80 -28.16
CA LYS A 107 16.72 1.16 -26.74
C LYS A 107 17.08 2.63 -26.52
N ASP A 108 17.92 3.19 -27.37
CA ASP A 108 18.37 4.59 -27.35
C ASP A 108 17.30 5.61 -27.78
N LEU A 109 16.21 5.14 -28.40
CA LEU A 109 15.07 5.96 -28.80
C LEU A 109 13.90 5.90 -27.81
N ARG A 110 13.99 5.06 -26.78
CA ARG A 110 12.96 4.92 -25.75
C ARG A 110 13.08 6.04 -24.73
N ASP A 111 11.99 6.77 -24.53
CA ASP A 111 11.87 7.88 -23.59
C ASP A 111 10.48 7.85 -22.97
N TRP A 112 10.42 7.74 -21.64
CA TRP A 112 9.17 7.60 -20.91
C TRP A 112 8.27 8.83 -21.04
N ASP A 113 8.85 10.02 -21.06
CA ASP A 113 8.10 11.28 -21.13
C ASP A 113 7.47 11.41 -22.52
N ASP A 114 8.22 11.03 -23.56
CA ASP A 114 7.76 10.99 -24.94
C ASP A 114 6.68 9.94 -25.17
N PHE A 115 6.89 8.72 -24.65
CA PHE A 115 5.87 7.67 -24.65
C PHE A 115 4.57 8.15 -23.98
N SER A 116 4.70 8.74 -22.79
CA SER A 116 3.57 9.25 -22.01
C SER A 116 2.80 10.35 -22.75
N ARG A 117 3.50 11.27 -23.44
CA ARG A 117 2.87 12.30 -24.28
C ARG A 117 2.08 11.71 -25.47
N ARG A 118 2.49 10.57 -26.01
CA ARG A 118 1.77 9.88 -27.11
C ARG A 118 0.60 9.01 -26.65
N LEU A 119 0.54 8.68 -25.35
CA LEU A 119 -0.46 7.79 -24.80
C LEU A 119 -1.92 8.25 -25.01
N PRO A 120 -2.27 9.55 -24.92
CA PRO A 120 -3.63 10.01 -25.25
C PRO A 120 -4.10 9.61 -26.65
N ALA A 121 -3.24 9.68 -27.66
CA ALA A 121 -3.59 9.24 -29.01
C ALA A 121 -3.80 7.70 -29.10
N ALA A 122 -3.19 6.93 -28.21
CA ALA A 122 -3.50 5.50 -28.07
C ALA A 122 -4.89 5.29 -27.45
N PHE A 123 -5.26 6.08 -26.44
CA PHE A 123 -6.60 6.02 -25.83
C PHE A 123 -7.70 6.38 -26.84
N GLU A 124 -7.51 7.42 -27.66
CA GLU A 124 -8.44 7.76 -28.75
C GLU A 124 -8.65 6.60 -29.73
N ARG A 125 -7.58 5.85 -30.04
CA ARG A 125 -7.68 4.64 -30.88
C ARG A 125 -8.45 3.53 -30.20
N TYR A 126 -8.27 3.32 -28.90
CA TYR A 126 -9.03 2.31 -28.15
C TYR A 126 -10.50 2.65 -28.09
N GLU A 127 -10.84 3.92 -27.88
CA GLU A 127 -12.22 4.40 -27.91
C GLU A 127 -12.85 4.21 -29.28
N TYR A 128 -12.13 4.54 -30.37
CA TYR A 128 -12.62 4.31 -31.74
C TYR A 128 -12.87 2.82 -32.05
N LEU A 129 -12.05 1.93 -31.49
CA LEU A 129 -12.13 0.48 -31.71
C LEU A 129 -13.04 -0.24 -30.69
N ASP A 130 -13.67 0.49 -29.77
CA ASP A 130 -14.47 -0.08 -28.67
C ASP A 130 -13.68 -1.11 -27.81
N ILE A 131 -12.40 -0.79 -27.54
CA ILE A 131 -11.53 -1.58 -26.66
C ILE A 131 -11.56 -0.95 -25.27
N ASN A 132 -11.96 -1.71 -24.25
CA ASN A 132 -11.85 -1.26 -22.87
C ASN A 132 -10.38 -1.12 -22.45
N TYR A 133 -10.05 -0.17 -21.59
CA TYR A 133 -8.67 0.07 -21.15
C TYR A 133 -8.63 0.64 -19.73
N SER A 134 -7.50 0.43 -19.07
CA SER A 134 -7.23 0.97 -17.74
C SER A 134 -6.84 2.45 -17.79
N LYS A 135 -7.37 3.20 -16.83
CA LYS A 135 -7.04 4.60 -16.53
C LYS A 135 -6.11 4.73 -15.31
N SER A 136 -5.51 3.62 -14.86
CA SER A 136 -4.76 3.55 -13.60
C SER A 136 -3.48 4.39 -13.61
N SER A 137 -2.88 4.61 -14.79
CA SER A 137 -1.73 5.51 -14.94
C SER A 137 -2.03 6.97 -14.59
N PHE A 138 -3.31 7.38 -14.58
CA PHE A 138 -3.75 8.70 -14.12
C PHE A 138 -3.93 8.78 -12.60
N ILE A 139 -3.93 7.65 -11.89
CA ILE A 139 -4.20 7.62 -10.44
C ILE A 139 -3.07 8.32 -9.69
N VAL A 140 -3.46 9.25 -8.82
CA VAL A 140 -2.55 9.84 -7.83
C VAL A 140 -2.40 8.86 -6.67
N THR A 141 -1.16 8.56 -6.32
CA THR A 141 -0.76 7.77 -5.18
C THR A 141 -0.06 8.64 -4.15
N SER A 142 -0.01 8.19 -2.90
CA SER A 142 0.63 8.91 -1.80
C SER A 142 1.73 8.11 -1.14
N LYS A 143 2.81 8.79 -0.78
CA LYS A 143 3.77 8.32 0.21
C LYS A 143 3.72 9.28 1.41
N MET A 144 3.58 8.73 2.60
CA MET A 144 3.54 9.52 3.83
C MET A 144 4.71 9.15 4.74
N GLU A 145 5.30 10.15 5.37
CA GLU A 145 6.38 9.99 6.35
C GLU A 145 6.14 10.88 7.56
N THR A 146 6.25 10.32 8.76
CA THR A 146 5.99 11.04 10.01
C THR A 146 7.30 11.54 10.60
N SER A 147 7.37 12.85 10.86
CA SER A 147 8.45 13.48 11.62
C SER A 147 8.11 13.43 13.11
N VAL A 148 8.86 12.64 13.87
CA VAL A 148 8.70 12.53 15.32
C VAL A 148 9.06 13.85 16.00
N GLU A 149 10.17 14.46 15.59
CA GLU A 149 10.67 15.72 16.15
C GLU A 149 9.66 16.86 15.99
N ASN A 150 9.06 16.99 14.80
CA ASN A 150 8.13 18.08 14.51
C ASN A 150 6.66 17.72 14.81
N LYS A 151 6.38 16.45 15.16
CA LYS A 151 5.02 15.89 15.28
C LYS A 151 4.16 16.21 14.04
N THR A 152 4.73 16.05 12.84
CA THR A 152 4.06 16.32 11.55
C THR A 152 4.11 15.11 10.63
N VAL A 153 3.22 15.06 9.65
CA VAL A 153 3.23 14.08 8.55
C VAL A 153 3.51 14.81 7.24
N SER A 154 4.54 14.38 6.54
CA SER A 154 4.84 14.81 5.17
C SER A 154 4.10 13.90 4.20
N LEU A 155 3.18 14.47 3.43
CA LEU A 155 2.42 13.79 2.38
C LEU A 155 3.01 14.13 1.01
N VAL A 156 3.58 13.13 0.36
CA VAL A 156 4.09 13.22 -1.01
C VAL A 156 3.07 12.60 -1.96
N LEU A 157 2.60 13.37 -2.93
CA LEU A 157 1.71 12.90 -3.98
C LEU A 157 2.53 12.59 -5.24
N LYS A 158 2.20 11.50 -5.93
CA LYS A 158 2.86 11.06 -7.16
C LYS A 158 1.88 10.40 -8.10
N ASN A 159 2.20 10.40 -9.39
CA ASN A 159 1.61 9.50 -10.36
C ASN A 159 2.73 8.90 -11.23
N GLU A 160 2.37 8.18 -12.29
CA GLU A 160 3.35 7.55 -13.18
C GLU A 160 4.05 8.55 -14.12
N TYR A 161 3.47 9.73 -14.35
CA TYR A 161 4.02 10.73 -15.26
C TYR A 161 5.01 11.65 -14.55
N THR A 162 6.17 11.86 -15.18
CA THR A 162 7.25 12.75 -14.69
C THR A 162 6.84 14.22 -14.67
N VAL A 163 6.10 14.64 -15.71
CA VAL A 163 5.50 15.97 -15.84
C VAL A 163 3.99 15.80 -15.74
N SER A 164 3.45 16.16 -14.58
CA SER A 164 2.03 16.03 -14.30
C SER A 164 1.50 17.22 -13.51
N ASP A 165 0.26 17.59 -13.79
CA ASP A 165 -0.46 18.58 -13.02
C ASP A 165 -1.34 17.89 -11.97
N ILE A 166 -0.72 17.55 -10.84
CA ILE A 166 -1.45 17.06 -9.68
C ILE A 166 -1.99 18.27 -8.94
N ARG A 167 -3.30 18.31 -8.70
CA ARG A 167 -3.93 19.32 -7.84
C ARG A 167 -4.57 18.66 -6.63
N TYR A 168 -4.67 19.39 -5.53
CA TYR A 168 -5.23 18.89 -4.29
C TYR A 168 -6.11 19.91 -3.57
N ALA A 169 -7.00 19.38 -2.74
CA ALA A 169 -7.92 20.11 -1.88
C ALA A 169 -7.93 19.48 -0.49
N LEU A 170 -8.02 20.30 0.55
CA LEU A 170 -7.96 19.84 1.94
C LEU A 170 -9.31 19.99 2.63
N ASN A 171 -9.65 19.03 3.49
CA ASN A 171 -10.89 18.99 4.26
C ASN A 171 -12.11 19.09 3.36
N ASP A 172 -12.95 20.09 3.58
CA ASP A 172 -14.21 20.28 2.86
C ASP A 172 -14.03 21.01 1.52
N GLU A 173 -12.83 21.51 1.19
CA GLU A 173 -12.56 22.19 -0.09
C GLU A 173 -12.87 21.26 -1.29
N PRO A 174 -13.61 21.70 -2.31
CA PRO A 174 -13.85 20.90 -3.50
C PRO A 174 -12.56 20.72 -4.31
N LEU A 175 -12.42 19.56 -4.96
CA LEU A 175 -11.36 19.34 -5.95
C LEU A 175 -11.88 19.76 -7.33
N ASN A 176 -11.28 20.78 -7.93
CA ASN A 176 -11.67 21.39 -9.20
C ASN A 176 -10.46 22.07 -9.88
N SER A 177 -10.69 22.76 -11.00
CA SER A 177 -9.64 23.48 -11.73
C SER A 177 -8.92 24.55 -10.89
N ASP A 178 -9.57 25.15 -9.89
CA ASP A 178 -8.95 26.20 -9.08
C ASP A 178 -8.21 25.64 -7.85
N SER A 179 -8.14 24.32 -7.72
CA SER A 179 -7.46 23.64 -6.62
C SER A 179 -5.95 23.85 -6.64
N LYS A 180 -5.30 23.71 -5.48
CA LYS A 180 -3.88 24.00 -5.32
C LYS A 180 -3.05 23.02 -6.14
N HIS A 181 -2.14 23.55 -6.96
CA HIS A 181 -1.14 22.74 -7.64
C HIS A 181 -0.18 22.11 -6.60
N TYR A 182 0.12 20.83 -6.80
CA TYR A 182 1.08 20.10 -5.99
C TYR A 182 2.47 20.31 -6.57
N THR A 183 3.29 21.10 -5.89
CA THR A 183 4.68 21.37 -6.28
C THR A 183 5.68 20.88 -5.23
N GLU A 184 5.22 20.63 -4.00
CA GLU A 184 6.06 20.22 -2.87
C GLU A 184 5.25 19.37 -1.88
N PRO A 185 5.89 18.56 -1.02
CA PRO A 185 5.21 17.76 -0.01
C PRO A 185 4.28 18.58 0.89
N ILE A 186 3.07 18.06 1.15
CA ILE A 186 2.08 18.70 2.01
C ILE A 186 2.41 18.34 3.45
N ILE A 187 2.73 19.33 4.28
CA ILE A 187 3.02 19.12 5.69
C ILE A 187 1.74 19.25 6.52
N LEU A 188 1.37 18.16 7.21
CA LEU A 188 0.16 18.06 8.02
C LEU A 188 0.54 17.98 9.50
N SER A 189 -0.18 18.70 10.35
CA SER A 189 0.01 18.73 11.81
C SER A 189 -1.27 18.48 12.61
N LYS A 190 -2.37 18.17 11.91
CA LYS A 190 -3.69 17.90 12.47
C LYS A 190 -4.49 17.02 11.52
N THR A 191 -5.58 16.44 12.03
CA THR A 191 -6.48 15.62 11.22
C THR A 191 -6.92 16.38 9.97
N THR A 192 -6.61 15.81 8.80
CA THR A 192 -6.84 16.47 7.52
C THR A 192 -7.31 15.44 6.50
N ALA A 193 -8.49 15.67 5.93
CA ALA A 193 -8.92 14.93 4.74
C ALA A 193 -8.23 15.51 3.51
N VAL A 194 -7.73 14.65 2.62
CA VAL A 194 -7.02 15.05 1.42
C VAL A 194 -7.74 14.48 0.22
N LYS A 195 -8.04 15.35 -0.74
CA LYS A 195 -8.48 15.00 -2.08
C LYS A 195 -7.39 15.42 -3.07
N ALA A 196 -6.98 14.55 -3.97
CA ALA A 196 -6.06 14.89 -5.04
C ALA A 196 -6.44 14.23 -6.35
N GLY A 197 -6.05 14.83 -7.46
CA GLY A 197 -6.32 14.30 -8.79
C GLY A 197 -5.36 14.86 -9.81
N LEU A 198 -5.24 14.16 -10.93
CA LEU A 198 -4.48 14.60 -12.08
C LEU A 198 -5.36 15.48 -12.97
N PHE A 199 -4.83 16.61 -13.42
CA PHE A 199 -5.51 17.51 -14.34
C PHE A 199 -4.81 17.53 -15.69
N LYS A 200 -5.60 17.60 -16.75
CA LYS A 200 -5.14 17.82 -18.12
C LYS A 200 -6.02 18.89 -18.74
N ASP A 201 -5.43 19.99 -19.20
CA ASP A 201 -6.16 21.14 -19.76
C ASP A 201 -7.30 21.62 -18.84
N ASP A 202 -6.99 21.75 -17.54
CA ASP A 202 -7.92 22.10 -16.45
C ASP A 202 -9.07 21.10 -16.19
N VAL A 203 -9.06 19.94 -16.85
CA VAL A 203 -10.03 18.85 -16.64
C VAL A 203 -9.42 17.75 -15.79
N LEU A 204 -10.11 17.37 -14.72
CA LEU A 204 -9.76 16.21 -13.90
C LEU A 204 -9.80 14.92 -14.75
N VAL A 205 -8.71 14.17 -14.75
CA VAL A 205 -8.58 12.87 -15.42
C VAL A 205 -8.30 11.76 -14.42
N GLY A 206 -8.91 10.59 -14.66
CA GLY A 206 -8.78 9.43 -13.77
C GLY A 206 -9.59 9.56 -12.48
N ASN A 207 -9.20 8.78 -11.48
CA ASN A 207 -9.88 8.73 -10.18
C ASN A 207 -9.33 9.77 -9.20
N VAL A 208 -10.20 10.27 -8.33
CA VAL A 208 -9.80 11.15 -7.22
C VAL A 208 -9.18 10.31 -6.11
N PHE A 209 -7.92 10.57 -5.80
CA PHE A 209 -7.29 10.12 -4.57
C PHE A 209 -8.00 10.74 -3.36
N LYS A 210 -8.36 9.91 -2.39
CA LYS A 210 -8.99 10.34 -1.14
C LYS A 210 -8.34 9.61 0.02
N ASP A 211 -7.89 10.36 1.01
CA ASP A 211 -7.40 9.82 2.26
C ASP A 211 -7.69 10.78 3.42
N THR A 212 -7.59 10.31 4.66
CA THR A 212 -7.66 11.14 5.86
C THR A 212 -6.54 10.77 6.81
N VAL A 213 -5.58 11.68 6.96
CA VAL A 213 -4.54 11.55 7.98
C VAL A 213 -5.17 11.93 9.31
N LYS A 214 -5.40 10.95 10.19
CA LYS A 214 -6.01 11.17 11.50
C LYS A 214 -4.92 11.38 12.55
N PHE A 215 -4.85 12.60 13.09
CA PHE A 215 -4.04 12.90 14.26
C PHE A 215 -4.80 12.55 15.54
N HIS A 216 -4.07 12.09 16.53
CA HIS A 216 -4.54 11.71 17.86
C HIS A 216 -3.50 12.11 18.92
N ASN A 217 -3.85 12.03 20.21
CA ASN A 217 -2.99 12.48 21.30
C ASN A 217 -1.69 11.67 21.43
N ALA A 218 -1.64 10.47 20.84
CA ALA A 218 -0.47 9.59 20.91
C ALA A 218 0.57 9.86 19.81
N VAL A 219 0.26 10.66 18.79
CA VAL A 219 1.14 10.84 17.61
C VAL A 219 2.55 11.25 18.02
N ALA A 220 3.55 10.56 17.49
CA ALA A 220 4.98 10.79 17.74
C ALA A 220 5.42 10.69 19.22
N HIS A 221 4.61 10.09 20.09
CA HIS A 221 5.00 9.87 21.48
C HIS A 221 5.85 8.61 21.64
N LYS A 222 6.60 8.54 22.74
CA LYS A 222 7.44 7.39 23.04
C LYS A 222 6.57 6.17 23.35
N THR A 223 6.89 5.05 22.70
CA THR A 223 6.32 3.73 22.99
C THR A 223 7.37 2.86 23.70
N THR A 224 6.91 1.97 24.57
CA THR A 224 7.72 0.94 25.21
C THR A 224 7.02 -0.40 25.03
N TYR A 225 7.75 -1.39 24.53
CA TYR A 225 7.23 -2.72 24.23
C TYR A 225 7.60 -3.66 25.37
N GLN A 226 6.61 -4.12 26.14
CA GLN A 226 6.81 -5.18 27.13
C GLN A 226 6.91 -6.55 26.45
N THR A 227 6.26 -6.71 25.29
CA THR A 227 6.46 -7.85 24.39
C THR A 227 6.87 -7.33 23.02
N GLU A 228 8.08 -7.70 22.59
CA GLU A 228 8.64 -7.31 21.30
C GLU A 228 7.82 -7.86 20.13
N TYR A 229 7.63 -7.02 19.10
CA TYR A 229 7.07 -7.47 17.82
C TYR A 229 8.06 -8.39 17.10
N HIS A 230 7.54 -9.22 16.20
CA HIS A 230 8.36 -10.18 15.46
C HIS A 230 9.20 -9.47 14.38
N LYS A 231 10.48 -9.84 14.25
CA LYS A 231 11.45 -9.24 13.30
C LYS A 231 10.97 -9.21 11.84
N ARG A 232 10.13 -10.18 11.44
CA ARG A 232 9.54 -10.26 10.09
C ARG A 232 8.54 -9.14 9.78
N TYR A 233 7.87 -8.62 10.80
CA TYR A 233 6.79 -7.63 10.68
C TYR A 233 6.97 -6.56 11.76
N GLN A 234 7.98 -5.71 11.58
CA GLN A 234 8.37 -4.67 12.53
C GLN A 234 7.81 -3.28 12.19
N GLY A 235 7.11 -3.15 11.07
CA GLY A 235 6.71 -1.86 10.52
C GLY A 235 7.90 -0.91 10.35
N VAL A 236 7.72 0.35 10.75
CA VAL A 236 8.81 1.36 10.83
C VAL A 236 9.55 1.37 12.18
N GLY A 237 9.37 0.34 13.01
CA GLY A 237 10.00 0.22 14.32
C GLY A 237 9.25 0.92 15.45
N ALA A 238 9.96 1.53 16.40
CA ALA A 238 9.39 1.99 17.67
C ALA A 238 8.17 2.92 17.53
N TYR A 239 8.12 3.76 16.50
CA TYR A 239 7.04 4.73 16.33
C TYR A 239 5.88 4.23 15.47
N ASN A 240 5.90 2.97 15.01
CA ASN A 240 4.91 2.48 14.05
C ASN A 240 3.46 2.64 14.52
N LEU A 241 3.20 2.36 15.80
CA LEU A 241 1.84 2.37 16.35
C LEU A 241 1.32 3.76 16.71
N VAL A 242 2.11 4.81 16.45
CA VAL A 242 1.82 6.20 16.82
C VAL A 242 2.24 7.17 15.72
N ASN A 243 2.23 6.73 14.46
CA ASN A 243 2.71 7.52 13.32
C ASN A 243 1.59 8.03 12.41
N THR A 244 0.32 7.75 12.71
CA THR A 244 -0.89 8.06 11.90
C THR A 244 -1.08 7.23 10.62
N LEU A 245 -0.13 6.37 10.26
CA LEU A 245 -0.11 5.66 8.97
C LEU A 245 -0.85 4.34 9.08
N ARG A 246 -2.06 4.30 8.49
CA ARG A 246 -2.94 3.12 8.52
C ARG A 246 -2.48 2.02 7.56
N GLY A 247 -2.55 0.77 8.01
CA GLY A 247 -2.21 -0.39 7.21
C GLY A 247 -3.27 -0.72 6.16
N THR A 248 -2.84 -1.38 5.08
CA THR A 248 -3.69 -1.86 3.99
C THR A 248 -3.96 -3.36 4.11
N LYS A 249 -4.83 -3.92 3.27
CA LYS A 249 -5.05 -5.39 3.21
C LYS A 249 -3.79 -6.16 2.78
N ASN A 250 -2.82 -5.48 2.17
CA ASN A 250 -1.49 -6.03 1.97
C ASN A 250 -0.69 -5.92 3.26
N PHE A 251 -0.72 -6.98 4.07
CA PHE A 251 0.00 -7.05 5.35
C PHE A 251 1.54 -6.94 5.24
N ARG A 252 2.09 -6.81 4.03
CA ARG A 252 3.51 -6.60 3.73
C ARG A 252 3.83 -5.17 3.29
N ASP A 253 2.88 -4.24 3.40
CA ASP A 253 3.07 -2.83 3.05
C ASP A 253 4.03 -2.05 3.98
N GLY A 254 4.53 -2.69 5.03
CA GLY A 254 5.46 -2.09 5.99
C GLY A 254 4.80 -1.20 7.05
N ARG A 255 3.46 -1.19 7.13
CA ARG A 255 2.70 -0.40 8.11
C ARG A 255 2.22 -1.21 9.31
N TRP A 256 2.35 -2.53 9.25
CA TRP A 256 1.93 -3.45 10.31
C TRP A 256 3.07 -3.88 11.22
N GLN A 257 2.81 -3.92 12.53
CA GLN A 257 3.58 -4.70 13.49
C GLN A 257 2.87 -6.00 13.83
N GLY A 258 3.63 -7.11 13.87
CA GLY A 258 3.09 -8.44 14.06
C GLY A 258 3.65 -9.17 15.28
N TRP A 259 2.77 -9.79 16.07
CA TRP A 259 3.11 -10.69 17.17
C TRP A 259 2.69 -12.12 16.80
N LEU A 260 3.61 -13.07 16.94
CA LEU A 260 3.33 -14.48 16.68
C LEU A 260 3.19 -15.20 18.02
N ASN A 261 2.02 -15.78 18.26
CA ASN A 261 1.76 -16.61 19.44
C ASN A 261 2.00 -15.89 20.78
N SER A 262 1.92 -14.57 20.78
CA SER A 262 2.11 -13.72 21.96
C SER A 262 1.14 -12.55 21.91
N ALA A 263 0.85 -11.99 23.09
CA ALA A 263 0.09 -10.75 23.20
C ALA A 263 0.99 -9.56 22.86
N ALA A 264 0.42 -8.54 22.24
CA ALA A 264 1.04 -7.24 22.17
C ALA A 264 0.82 -6.52 23.50
N GLU A 265 1.89 -6.08 24.16
CA GLU A 265 1.81 -5.22 25.35
C GLU A 265 2.70 -3.99 25.12
N ILE A 266 2.05 -2.83 25.00
CA ILE A 266 2.67 -1.56 24.66
C ILE A 266 2.24 -0.50 25.66
N THR A 267 3.19 0.31 26.11
CA THR A 267 2.94 1.51 26.91
C THR A 267 3.35 2.77 26.13
N ILE A 268 2.46 3.76 26.09
CA ILE A 268 2.68 5.06 25.45
C ILE A 268 2.78 6.13 26.55
N ASP A 269 3.84 6.94 26.54
CA ASP A 269 4.00 8.11 27.40
C ASP A 269 3.52 9.36 26.66
N LEU A 270 2.39 9.94 27.08
CA LEU A 270 1.82 11.17 26.52
C LEU A 270 2.55 12.44 26.98
N GLU A 271 3.66 12.31 27.71
CA GLU A 271 4.54 13.34 28.28
C GLU A 271 3.90 14.21 29.38
N LYS A 272 2.58 14.38 29.32
CA LYS A 272 1.76 15.14 30.27
C LYS A 272 0.42 14.45 30.51
N GLU A 273 -0.22 14.79 31.62
CA GLU A 273 -1.60 14.36 31.85
C GLU A 273 -2.52 14.89 30.75
N THR A 274 -3.21 13.96 30.09
CA THR A 274 -4.09 14.23 28.96
C THR A 274 -5.43 13.53 29.20
N PRO A 275 -6.57 14.20 28.93
CA PRO A 275 -7.87 13.53 28.95
C PRO A 275 -7.93 12.45 27.87
N ILE A 276 -8.36 11.24 28.25
CA ILE A 276 -8.51 10.10 27.35
C ILE A 276 -9.97 9.68 27.37
N ASN A 277 -10.64 9.88 26.25
CA ASN A 277 -12.03 9.53 26.04
C ASN A 277 -12.15 8.14 25.44
N LYS A 278 -11.30 7.82 24.47
CA LYS A 278 -11.31 6.51 23.80
C LYS A 278 -9.91 6.12 23.29
N VAL A 279 -9.71 4.82 23.18
CA VAL A 279 -8.54 4.21 22.56
C VAL A 279 -9.01 3.32 21.42
N THR A 280 -8.43 3.48 20.24
CA THR A 280 -8.75 2.68 19.05
C THR A 280 -7.54 1.88 18.63
N ILE A 281 -7.72 0.57 18.45
CA ILE A 281 -6.70 -0.33 17.94
C ILE A 281 -7.05 -0.68 16.50
N GLY A 282 -6.24 -0.23 15.55
CA GLY A 282 -6.36 -0.67 14.17
C GLY A 282 -5.73 -2.06 14.01
N SER A 283 -6.47 -2.98 13.41
CA SER A 283 -6.04 -4.36 13.21
C SER A 283 -6.60 -4.93 11.91
N MET A 284 -6.11 -6.09 11.50
CA MET A 284 -6.64 -6.81 10.35
C MET A 284 -6.82 -8.29 10.64
N GLU A 285 -7.61 -8.96 9.82
CA GLU A 285 -7.57 -10.41 9.69
C GLU A 285 -7.29 -10.83 8.24
N ASN A 286 -6.59 -11.94 8.10
CA ASN A 286 -6.34 -12.64 6.85
C ASN A 286 -6.05 -14.10 7.23
N GLN A 287 -7.12 -14.83 7.53
CA GLN A 287 -7.03 -16.14 8.19
C GLN A 287 -6.36 -17.20 7.30
N LYS A 288 -6.45 -17.06 5.97
CA LYS A 288 -5.69 -17.87 4.99
C LYS A 288 -4.18 -17.76 5.21
N ASN A 289 -3.70 -16.63 5.73
CA ASN A 289 -2.30 -16.38 6.09
C ASN A 289 -2.04 -16.47 7.61
N GLY A 290 -3.01 -16.97 8.39
CA GLY A 290 -2.90 -17.12 9.84
C GLY A 290 -2.89 -15.80 10.62
N ILE A 291 -3.41 -14.71 10.04
CA ILE A 291 -3.57 -13.41 10.71
C ILE A 291 -5.01 -13.30 11.21
N TYR A 292 -5.17 -13.03 12.51
CA TYR A 292 -6.46 -13.05 13.18
C TYR A 292 -6.70 -11.75 13.94
N TYR A 293 -7.97 -11.34 13.99
CA TYR A 293 -8.38 -10.23 14.84
C TYR A 293 -8.11 -10.48 16.33
N PRO A 294 -7.97 -9.41 17.13
CA PRO A 294 -7.98 -9.49 18.57
C PRO A 294 -9.25 -10.15 19.10
N THR A 295 -9.10 -11.02 20.11
CA THR A 295 -10.21 -11.58 20.88
C THR A 295 -10.32 -10.95 22.27
N LEU A 296 -9.23 -10.33 22.76
CA LEU A 296 -9.20 -9.54 23.98
C LEU A 296 -8.33 -8.30 23.75
N ILE A 297 -8.85 -7.13 24.14
CA ILE A 297 -8.11 -5.88 24.25
C ILE A 297 -8.37 -5.32 25.64
N GLN A 298 -7.32 -4.89 26.32
CA GLN A 298 -7.40 -4.22 27.61
C GLN A 298 -6.60 -2.92 27.55
N VAL A 299 -7.20 -1.85 28.05
CA VAL A 299 -6.59 -0.52 28.13
C VAL A 299 -6.45 -0.16 29.59
N PHE A 300 -5.23 0.18 29.98
CA PHE A 300 -4.88 0.64 31.31
C PHE A 300 -4.30 2.05 31.24
N THR A 301 -4.57 2.84 32.26
CA THR A 301 -4.07 4.21 32.36
C THR A 301 -3.31 4.42 33.65
N SER A 302 -2.30 5.29 33.63
CA SER A 302 -1.49 5.65 34.79
C SER A 302 -1.06 7.12 34.75
N LYS A 303 -0.90 7.73 35.92
CA LYS A 303 -0.31 9.07 36.06
C LYS A 303 1.21 9.02 36.32
N ASP A 304 1.67 7.97 37.00
CA ASP A 304 3.05 7.81 37.48
C ASP A 304 3.91 6.89 36.60
N GLY A 305 3.29 6.05 35.76
CA GLY A 305 3.96 5.06 34.93
C GLY A 305 4.27 3.75 35.68
N GLU A 306 3.87 3.63 36.93
CA GLU A 306 4.10 2.47 37.80
C GLU A 306 2.78 1.76 38.12
N THR A 307 1.78 2.51 38.58
CA THR A 307 0.48 1.98 38.96
C THR A 307 -0.51 2.15 37.82
N PHE A 308 -0.88 1.04 37.19
CA PHE A 308 -1.84 1.01 36.08
C PHE A 308 -3.22 0.52 36.54
N LYS A 309 -4.27 1.24 36.13
CA LYS A 309 -5.67 0.85 36.36
C LYS A 309 -6.34 0.52 35.03
N GLU A 310 -7.01 -0.64 34.96
CA GLU A 310 -7.84 -0.98 33.79
C GLU A 310 -9.00 0.01 33.69
N THR A 311 -9.15 0.61 32.51
CA THR A 311 -10.15 1.65 32.24
C THR A 311 -11.13 1.21 31.16
N ALA A 312 -10.72 0.34 30.24
CA ALA A 312 -11.61 -0.25 29.26
C ALA A 312 -11.12 -1.64 28.85
N SER A 313 -12.06 -2.51 28.48
CA SER A 313 -11.75 -3.79 27.86
C SER A 313 -12.78 -4.17 26.80
N PHE A 314 -12.33 -4.94 25.82
CA PHE A 314 -13.11 -5.50 24.75
C PHE A 314 -12.82 -6.99 24.67
N LYS A 315 -13.88 -7.80 24.58
CA LYS A 315 -13.76 -9.25 24.40
C LYS A 315 -14.73 -9.71 23.32
N ARG A 316 -14.27 -10.58 22.43
CA ARG A 316 -15.11 -11.24 21.42
C ARG A 316 -14.77 -12.72 21.29
N PRO A 317 -15.73 -13.57 20.90
CA PRO A 317 -15.39 -14.92 20.47
C PRO A 317 -14.59 -14.88 19.16
N TYR A 318 -13.86 -15.96 18.89
CA TYR A 318 -13.32 -16.25 17.58
C TYR A 318 -14.45 -16.33 16.54
N ALA A 319 -14.18 -15.90 15.31
CA ALA A 319 -15.06 -16.13 14.17
C ALA A 319 -14.21 -16.42 12.94
N ASP A 320 -14.66 -17.36 12.10
CA ASP A 320 -14.02 -17.64 10.82
C ASP A 320 -14.28 -16.50 9.82
N SER A 321 -13.30 -16.24 8.97
CA SER A 321 -13.37 -15.24 7.91
C SER A 321 -12.68 -15.74 6.66
N SER A 322 -13.34 -15.60 5.51
CA SER A 322 -12.83 -16.07 4.22
C SER A 322 -11.97 -15.03 3.51
N GLU A 323 -12.15 -13.75 3.83
CA GLU A 323 -11.56 -12.63 3.11
C GLU A 323 -10.75 -11.70 4.03
N PRO A 324 -9.66 -11.08 3.52
CA PRO A 324 -8.92 -10.09 4.29
C PRO A 324 -9.75 -8.84 4.58
N GLU A 325 -9.78 -8.43 5.85
CA GLU A 325 -10.54 -7.29 6.32
C GLU A 325 -9.70 -6.45 7.31
N LEU A 326 -9.93 -5.14 7.31
CA LEU A 326 -9.34 -4.17 8.23
C LEU A 326 -10.41 -3.69 9.20
N LYS A 327 -10.07 -3.49 10.47
CA LYS A 327 -11.02 -3.02 11.47
C LYS A 327 -10.39 -2.18 12.57
N ASP A 328 -11.12 -1.13 12.92
CA ASP A 328 -10.88 -0.32 14.12
C ASP A 328 -11.65 -0.91 15.32
N PHE A 329 -10.92 -1.30 16.36
CA PHE A 329 -11.48 -1.73 17.63
C PHE A 329 -11.48 -0.57 18.61
N VAL A 330 -12.65 0.02 18.83
CA VAL A 330 -12.82 1.22 19.68
C VAL A 330 -13.18 0.81 21.11
N LEU A 331 -12.44 1.34 22.09
CA LEU A 331 -12.68 1.17 23.51
C LEU A 331 -12.93 2.52 24.17
N GLU A 332 -14.11 2.70 24.74
CA GLU A 332 -14.50 3.92 25.47
C GLU A 332 -13.91 3.92 26.89
N CYS A 333 -13.11 4.94 27.21
CA CYS A 333 -12.39 5.09 28.48
C CYS A 333 -13.07 6.04 29.48
N ARG A 334 -14.23 6.62 29.13
CA ARG A 334 -15.02 7.49 30.01
C ARG A 334 -14.25 8.69 30.60
N ALA A 335 -13.47 9.38 29.76
CA ALA A 335 -12.79 10.64 30.08
C ALA A 335 -11.86 10.58 31.31
N VAL A 336 -10.93 9.63 31.32
CA VAL A 336 -9.89 9.53 32.37
C VAL A 336 -8.70 10.41 32.02
N SER A 337 -8.23 11.24 32.95
CA SER A 337 -6.97 11.98 32.80
C SER A 337 -5.78 11.11 33.20
N ALA A 338 -4.84 10.88 32.28
CA ALA A 338 -3.63 10.10 32.53
C ALA A 338 -2.45 10.56 31.66
N ARG A 339 -1.23 10.20 32.07
CA ARG A 339 0.00 10.43 31.30
C ARG A 339 0.41 9.19 30.50
N PHE A 340 0.24 8.02 31.07
CA PHE A 340 0.62 6.75 30.44
C PHE A 340 -0.61 5.94 30.06
N VAL A 341 -0.58 5.39 28.85
CA VAL A 341 -1.60 4.47 28.35
C VAL A 341 -0.93 3.16 28.00
N LYS A 342 -1.33 2.07 28.66
CA LYS A 342 -0.89 0.72 28.35
C LYS A 342 -2.01 -0.02 27.64
N VAL A 343 -1.71 -0.64 26.51
CA VAL A 343 -2.62 -1.52 25.78
C VAL A 343 -2.07 -2.93 25.79
N LYS A 344 -2.94 -3.89 26.13
CA LYS A 344 -2.68 -5.32 25.98
C LYS A 344 -3.66 -5.90 24.97
N VAL A 345 -3.15 -6.50 23.91
CA VAL A 345 -3.94 -7.06 22.81
C VAL A 345 -3.55 -8.51 22.62
N SER A 346 -4.52 -9.42 22.61
CA SER A 346 -4.29 -10.83 22.33
C SER A 346 -5.30 -11.37 21.35
N THR A 347 -4.87 -12.36 20.57
CA THR A 347 -5.74 -13.14 19.69
C THR A 347 -5.73 -14.60 20.15
N SER A 348 -6.82 -15.29 19.86
CA SER A 348 -6.95 -16.73 20.06
C SER A 348 -7.56 -17.32 18.80
N LYS A 349 -6.94 -18.38 18.26
CA LYS A 349 -7.65 -19.29 17.36
C LYS A 349 -8.73 -20.03 18.16
N ASN A 350 -9.70 -20.66 17.49
CA ASN A 350 -10.71 -21.57 18.06
C ASN A 350 -10.25 -22.23 19.38
N GLU A 351 -11.14 -22.28 20.40
CA GLU A 351 -10.91 -22.53 21.84
C GLU A 351 -9.87 -23.61 22.23
N LYS A 352 -9.56 -24.54 21.32
CA LYS A 352 -8.54 -25.58 21.53
C LYS A 352 -7.10 -25.08 21.48
N ASN A 353 -6.79 -24.02 20.71
CA ASN A 353 -5.42 -23.53 20.48
C ASN A 353 -5.31 -22.01 20.72
N ALA A 354 -5.49 -21.59 21.97
CA ALA A 354 -5.63 -20.18 22.34
C ALA A 354 -4.42 -19.25 22.06
N ASN A 355 -3.29 -19.77 21.54
CA ASN A 355 -2.05 -18.99 21.31
C ASN A 355 -1.39 -19.26 19.94
N GLU A 356 -2.11 -19.71 18.92
CA GLU A 356 -1.52 -19.98 17.60
C GLU A 356 -2.06 -19.02 16.53
N GLY A 357 -1.27 -18.01 16.15
CA GLY A 357 -1.66 -17.05 15.13
C GLY A 357 -0.89 -15.74 15.17
N TRP A 358 -0.95 -15.03 14.06
CA TRP A 358 -0.44 -13.67 13.95
C TRP A 358 -1.49 -12.67 14.44
N LEU A 359 -1.09 -11.79 15.34
CA LEU A 359 -1.80 -10.56 15.70
C LEU A 359 -1.11 -9.38 15.02
N PHE A 360 -1.85 -8.61 14.23
CA PHE A 360 -1.33 -7.46 13.49
C PHE A 360 -1.99 -6.16 13.99
N ILE A 361 -1.19 -5.14 14.26
CA ILE A 361 -1.63 -3.80 14.66
C ILE A 361 -0.92 -2.78 13.77
N ASP A 362 -1.66 -1.85 13.18
CA ASP A 362 -1.10 -0.72 12.42
C ASP A 362 -0.93 0.51 13.30
N GLU A 363 -1.96 0.88 14.07
CA GLU A 363 -2.01 2.13 14.83
C GLU A 363 -2.76 1.98 16.18
N ILE A 364 -2.32 2.73 17.19
CA ILE A 364 -3.02 2.94 18.47
C ILE A 364 -3.42 4.43 18.57
N LEU A 365 -4.71 4.71 18.29
CA LEU A 365 -5.24 6.07 18.36
C LEU A 365 -5.76 6.36 19.77
N ILE A 366 -5.45 7.54 20.30
CA ILE A 366 -5.87 8.00 21.64
C ILE A 366 -6.52 9.37 21.49
N ASP A 367 -7.82 9.46 21.75
CA ASP A 367 -8.61 10.71 21.62
C ASP A 367 -9.15 11.20 22.96
#